data_AF-A0A7V5WLW9-F1
#
_entry.id   AF-A0A7V5WLW9-F1
#
_cell.length_a   1.000
_cell.length_b   1.000
_cell.length_c   1.000
_cell.angle_alpha   90.00
_cell.angle_beta   90.00
_cell.angle_gamma   90.00
#
_symmetry.space_group_name_H-M   'P 1'
#
loop_
_entity.id
_entity.type
_entity.pdbx_description
1 polymer ?
#
loop_
_entity_poly.entity_id
_entity_poly.type
_entity_poly.pdbx_seq_one_letter_code
_entity_poly.pdbx_strand_id
1 'polypeptide(L)'
;VIHGVSKKTEGGKIIISIEAWGTDLVIHVRDNGIGFDSDDINQGLNKRQSSSRQGKPAIGLRNIDNRLRMLYGDKYKLLIESEINKGTRVQLKIPLVKIIKATKSLESKRLELGE
;
A
#
# COMPACT_ATOMS: atom_id res chain seq x y z
N VAL A 1 -9.88 0.47 -12.66
CA VAL A 1 -8.69 -0.28 -12.20
C VAL A 1 -7.45 0.44 -12.72
N ILE A 2 -6.37 0.63 -11.95
CA ILE A 2 -5.10 1.20 -12.48
C ILE A 2 -4.36 0.06 -13.18
N HIS A 3 -4.10 0.23 -14.47
CA HIS A 3 -3.55 -0.79 -15.37
C HIS A 3 -2.04 -0.57 -15.48
N GLY A 4 -1.29 -0.77 -14.38
CA GLY A 4 0.15 -0.48 -14.33
C GLY A 4 0.96 -1.35 -15.27
N VAL A 5 0.99 -2.66 -15.00
CA VAL A 5 1.75 -3.64 -15.79
C VAL A 5 1.00 -4.13 -17.02
N SER A 6 -0.34 -4.16 -16.97
CA SER A 6 -1.16 -4.75 -18.04
C SER A 6 -1.14 -3.97 -19.36
N LYS A 7 -0.59 -2.76 -19.38
CA LYS A 7 -0.42 -1.95 -20.60
C LYS A 7 0.91 -2.18 -21.30
N LYS A 8 1.85 -2.94 -20.71
CA LYS A 8 3.15 -3.20 -21.32
C LYS A 8 3.09 -4.45 -22.18
N THR A 9 3.20 -4.28 -23.50
CA THR A 9 3.11 -5.34 -24.51
C THR A 9 4.21 -6.40 -24.38
N GLU A 10 5.33 -6.04 -23.77
CA GLU A 10 6.52 -6.88 -23.55
C GLU A 10 6.39 -7.75 -22.28
N GLY A 11 5.26 -7.69 -21.58
CA GLY A 11 5.10 -8.23 -20.24
C GLY A 11 5.68 -7.28 -19.17
N GLY A 12 5.49 -7.62 -17.90
CA GLY A 12 6.12 -6.85 -16.82
C GLY A 12 6.23 -7.61 -15.52
N LYS A 13 7.01 -7.04 -14.62
CA LYS A 13 7.46 -7.65 -13.38
C LYS A 13 6.86 -6.90 -12.21
N ILE A 14 6.27 -7.64 -11.28
CA ILE A 14 5.87 -7.12 -9.97
C ILE A 14 6.82 -7.71 -8.93
N ILE A 15 7.36 -6.86 -8.06
CA ILE A 15 8.23 -7.24 -6.95
C ILE A 15 7.55 -6.80 -5.67
N ILE A 16 7.36 -7.75 -4.75
CA ILE A 16 6.90 -7.46 -3.39
C ILE A 16 8.07 -7.70 -2.45
N SER A 17 8.45 -6.70 -1.68
CA SER A 17 9.48 -6.82 -0.65
C SER A 17 8.94 -6.36 0.69
N ILE A 18 9.37 -7.04 1.74
CA ILE A 18 8.93 -6.78 3.11
C ILE A 18 10.17 -6.73 3.99
N GLU A 19 10.29 -5.68 4.78
CA GLU A 19 11.40 -5.50 5.71
C GLU A 19 10.92 -4.90 7.03
N ALA A 20 11.58 -5.26 8.13
CA ALA A 20 11.38 -4.61 9.41
C ALA A 20 12.30 -3.38 9.48
N TRP A 21 11.73 -2.21 9.76
CA TRP A 21 12.49 -0.98 9.96
C TRP A 21 12.03 -0.27 11.23
N GLY A 22 12.88 -0.28 12.25
CA GLY A 22 12.54 0.23 13.58
C GLY A 22 11.35 -0.53 14.17
N THR A 23 10.26 0.19 14.46
CA THR A 23 9.03 -0.38 15.04
C THR A 23 7.99 -0.79 13.99
N ASP A 24 8.29 -0.62 12.70
CA ASP A 24 7.34 -0.80 11.62
C ASP A 24 7.78 -1.92 10.67
N LEU A 25 6.81 -2.64 10.12
CA LEU A 25 7.00 -3.47 8.94
C LEU A 25 6.73 -2.61 7.72
N VAL A 26 7.70 -2.50 6.83
CA VAL A 26 7.61 -1.74 5.59
C VAL A 26 7.41 -2.72 4.45
N ILE A 27 6.35 -2.51 3.68
CA ILE A 27 6.01 -3.35 2.53
C ILE A 27 6.11 -2.47 1.29
N HIS A 28 6.85 -2.95 0.30
CA HIS A 28 6.94 -2.35 -1.01
C HIS A 28 6.30 -3.26 -2.06
N VAL A 29 5.47 -2.68 -2.91
CA VAL A 29 5.00 -3.28 -4.15
C VAL A 29 5.55 -2.44 -5.29
N ARG A 30 6.41 -3.01 -6.12
CA ARG A 30 7.02 -2.34 -7.25
C ARG A 30 6.62 -3.01 -8.55
N ASP A 31 6.40 -2.22 -9.58
CA ASP A 31 6.27 -2.70 -10.94
C ASP A 31 7.14 -1.90 -11.90
N ASN A 32 7.49 -2.50 -13.04
CA ASN A 32 8.21 -1.86 -14.14
C ASN A 32 7.29 -1.52 -15.33
N GLY A 33 6.01 -1.24 -15.04
CA GLY A 33 5.01 -0.84 -16.02
C GLY A 33 5.26 0.56 -16.58
N ILE A 34 4.23 1.13 -17.21
CA ILE A 34 4.34 2.42 -17.90
C ILE A 34 4.47 3.63 -16.96
N GLY A 35 4.19 3.46 -15.67
CA GLY A 35 4.15 4.53 -14.68
C GLY A 35 3.11 5.63 -14.97
N PHE A 36 3.11 6.66 -14.14
CA PHE A 36 2.25 7.84 -14.22
C PHE A 36 2.81 8.97 -13.33
N ASP A 37 2.29 10.19 -13.46
CA ASP A 37 2.56 11.26 -12.51
C ASP A 37 1.81 11.00 -11.18
N SER A 38 2.57 10.71 -10.13
CA SER A 38 2.02 10.35 -8.83
C SER A 38 1.57 11.55 -7.97
N ASP A 39 1.89 12.79 -8.34
CA ASP A 39 1.66 13.96 -7.49
C ASP A 39 0.17 14.20 -7.26
N ASP A 40 -0.64 14.11 -8.32
CA ASP A 40 -2.09 14.25 -8.23
C ASP A 40 -2.73 13.18 -7.33
N ILE A 41 -2.24 11.93 -7.41
CA ILE A 41 -2.75 10.83 -6.58
C ILE A 41 -2.38 11.06 -5.12
N ASN A 42 -1.14 11.45 -4.84
CA ASN A 42 -0.66 11.75 -3.50
C ASN A 42 -1.43 12.93 -2.89
N GLN A 43 -1.69 13.99 -3.65
CA GLN A 43 -2.54 15.09 -3.22
C GLN A 43 -3.97 14.63 -2.92
N GLY A 44 -4.54 13.78 -3.78
CA GLY A 44 -5.88 13.23 -3.63
C GLY A 44 -6.03 12.30 -2.41
N LEU A 45 -4.96 11.60 -2.01
CA LEU A 45 -4.94 10.77 -0.79
C LEU A 45 -4.80 11.61 0.48
N ASN A 46 -4.08 12.74 0.43
CA ASN A 46 -3.94 13.63 1.58
C ASN A 46 -5.14 14.56 1.78
N LYS A 47 -5.95 14.83 0.74
CA LYS A 47 -7.18 15.64 0.85
C LYS A 47 -8.36 14.79 1.35
N ARG A 48 -8.92 15.15 2.53
CA ARG A 48 -10.11 14.48 3.11
C ARG A 48 -11.37 14.61 2.23
N GLN A 49 -11.45 15.63 1.38
CA GLN A 49 -12.48 15.81 0.35
C GLN A 49 -11.84 16.43 -0.91
N SER A 50 -11.97 15.77 -2.06
CA SER A 50 -11.67 16.37 -3.36
C SER A 50 -12.93 16.38 -4.23
N SER A 51 -13.35 17.59 -4.61
CA SER A 51 -14.52 17.90 -5.43
C SER A 51 -14.22 17.84 -6.95
N SER A 52 -12.95 17.75 -7.36
CA SER A 52 -12.56 17.64 -8.77
C SER A 52 -12.51 16.18 -9.25
N ARG A 53 -12.96 15.89 -10.48
CA ARG A 53 -12.87 14.55 -11.10
C ARG A 53 -11.44 14.18 -11.52
N GLN A 54 -10.58 15.16 -11.79
CA GLN A 54 -9.14 14.97 -12.02
C GLN A 54 -8.39 14.89 -10.68
N GLY A 55 -7.46 13.93 -10.57
CA GLY A 55 -6.66 13.69 -9.37
C GLY A 55 -7.34 12.88 -8.26
N LYS A 56 -8.48 12.22 -8.52
CA LYS A 56 -9.06 11.28 -7.55
C LYS A 56 -8.24 9.99 -7.54
N PRO A 57 -7.72 9.56 -6.38
CA PRO A 57 -7.13 8.23 -6.26
C PRO A 57 -8.16 7.20 -6.69
N ALA A 58 -7.74 6.14 -7.36
CA ALA A 58 -8.62 5.01 -7.61
C ALA A 58 -9.27 4.57 -6.29
N ILE A 59 -10.56 4.25 -6.30
CA ILE A 59 -11.35 3.89 -5.10
C ILE A 59 -10.60 2.88 -4.22
N GLY A 60 -9.92 1.92 -4.84
CA GLY A 60 -9.08 0.94 -4.14
C GLY A 60 -7.95 1.55 -3.32
N LEU A 61 -7.16 2.48 -3.88
CA LEU A 61 -6.06 3.14 -3.17
C LEU A 61 -6.58 3.95 -1.98
N ARG A 62 -7.68 4.69 -2.17
CA ARG A 62 -8.29 5.47 -1.08
C ARG A 62 -8.83 4.59 0.04
N ASN A 63 -9.42 3.45 -0.30
CA ASN A 63 -9.91 2.50 0.70
C ASN A 63 -8.76 1.91 1.52
N ILE A 64 -7.65 1.56 0.87
CA ILE A 64 -6.47 1.04 1.56
C ILE A 64 -5.87 2.12 2.47
N ASP A 65 -5.68 3.35 1.97
CA ASP A 65 -5.13 4.46 2.75
C ASP A 65 -6.00 4.79 3.97
N ASN A 66 -7.31 4.93 3.78
CA ASN A 66 -8.26 5.15 4.87
C ASN A 66 -8.21 4.02 5.91
N ARG A 67 -8.09 2.76 5.47
CA ARG A 67 -8.03 1.62 6.38
C ARG A 67 -6.74 1.61 7.20
N LEU A 68 -5.59 1.95 6.59
CA LEU A 68 -4.33 2.07 7.32
C LEU A 68 -4.42 3.15 8.40
N ARG A 69 -4.95 4.34 8.05
CA ARG A 69 -5.12 5.43 9.00
C ARG A 69 -6.11 5.10 10.11
N MET A 70 -7.22 4.47 9.78
CA MET A 70 -8.24 4.07 10.77
C MET A 70 -7.72 3.02 11.76
N LEU A 71 -6.90 2.08 11.29
CA LEU A 71 -6.39 0.99 12.14
C LEU A 71 -5.14 1.37 12.94
N TYR A 72 -4.27 2.21 12.39
CA TYR A 72 -2.93 2.43 12.94
C TYR A 72 -2.59 3.91 13.20
N GLY A 73 -3.42 4.84 12.72
CA GLY A 73 -3.25 6.29 12.88
C GLY A 73 -2.70 6.98 11.63
N ASP A 74 -2.80 8.31 11.58
CA ASP A 74 -2.52 9.13 10.39
C ASP A 74 -1.09 9.04 9.83
N LYS A 75 -0.14 8.56 10.62
CA LYS A 75 1.25 8.30 10.17
C LYS A 75 1.36 7.06 9.27
N TYR A 76 0.39 6.14 9.33
CA TYR A 76 0.33 4.94 8.51
C TYR A 76 -0.58 5.19 7.32
N LYS A 77 0.05 5.54 6.21
CA LYS A 77 -0.59 5.89 4.94
C LYS A 77 0.12 5.23 3.78
N LEU A 78 -0.53 5.21 2.63
CA LEU A 78 0.14 4.86 1.38
C LEU A 78 1.08 5.98 0.96
N LEU A 79 2.25 5.59 0.46
CA LEU A 79 3.12 6.45 -0.32
C LEU A 79 3.27 5.83 -1.70
N ILE A 80 3.08 6.64 -2.73
CA ILE A 80 3.13 6.20 -4.13
C ILE A 80 4.15 7.05 -4.85
N GLU A 81 5.13 6.39 -5.44
CA GLU A 81 6.14 6.98 -6.31
C GLU A 81 5.95 6.34 -7.68
N SER A 82 5.72 7.14 -8.72
CA SER A 82 5.66 6.63 -10.07
C SER A 82 6.30 7.61 -11.03
N GLU A 83 6.95 7.09 -12.05
CA GLU A 83 7.50 7.89 -13.12
C GLU A 83 7.21 7.22 -14.46
N ILE A 84 6.82 8.04 -15.44
CA ILE A 84 6.51 7.58 -16.79
C ILE A 84 7.69 6.78 -17.35
N ASN A 85 7.39 5.59 -17.88
CA ASN A 85 8.33 4.60 -18.41
C ASN A 85 9.30 3.94 -17.41
N LYS A 86 9.24 4.28 -16.11
CA LYS A 86 10.03 3.58 -15.07
C LYS A 86 9.20 2.62 -14.22
N GLY A 87 7.89 2.87 -14.12
CA GLY A 87 6.95 2.04 -13.37
C GLY A 87 6.47 2.70 -12.08
N THR A 88 6.08 1.87 -11.11
CA THR A 88 5.43 2.34 -9.88
C THR A 88 6.04 1.66 -8.67
N ARG A 89 6.19 2.38 -7.57
CA ARG A 89 6.48 1.87 -6.24
C ARG A 89 5.40 2.35 -5.27
N VAL A 90 4.70 1.41 -4.66
CA VAL A 90 3.77 1.65 -3.56
C VAL A 90 4.42 1.18 -2.27
N GLN A 91 4.42 2.02 -1.25
CA GLN A 91 4.85 1.69 0.09
C GLN A 91 3.66 1.77 1.05
N LEU A 92 3.53 0.78 1.92
CA LEU A 92 2.72 0.87 3.14
C LEU A 92 3.55 0.46 4.35
N LYS A 93 3.17 0.99 5.51
CA LYS A 93 3.77 0.65 6.81
C LYS A 93 2.69 0.11 7.72
N ILE A 94 3.05 -0.85 8.57
CA ILE A 94 2.21 -1.32 9.67
C ILE A 94 3.06 -1.52 10.94
N PRO A 95 2.54 -1.26 12.15
CA PRO A 95 3.32 -1.45 13.37
C PRO A 95 3.65 -2.95 13.61
N LEU A 96 4.92 -3.28 13.83
CA LEU A 96 5.37 -4.66 14.13
C LEU A 96 4.69 -5.23 15.38
N VAL A 97 4.52 -4.39 16.41
CA VAL A 97 3.87 -4.80 17.66
C VAL A 97 2.45 -5.33 17.45
N LYS A 98 1.72 -4.81 16.45
CA LYS A 98 0.36 -5.26 16.13
C LYS A 98 0.39 -6.64 15.46
N ILE A 99 1.39 -6.92 14.63
CA ILE A 99 1.58 -8.24 14.03
C ILE A 99 1.93 -9.26 15.09
N ILE A 100 2.94 -8.98 15.93
CA ILE A 100 3.38 -9.91 16.97
C ILE A 100 2.24 -10.28 17.92
N LYS A 101 1.41 -9.29 18.31
CA LYS A 101 0.21 -9.55 19.14
C LYS A 101 -0.80 -10.44 18.42
N ALA A 102 -1.05 -10.21 17.13
CA ALA A 102 -1.97 -11.04 16.35
C ALA A 102 -1.45 -12.48 16.20
N THR A 103 -0.16 -12.66 15.90
CA THR A 103 0.46 -13.99 15.78
C THR A 103 0.39 -14.76 17.11
N LYS A 104 0.77 -14.12 18.22
CA LYS A 104 0.66 -14.73 19.56
C LYS A 104 -0.78 -15.12 19.90
N SER A 105 -1.75 -14.26 19.59
CA SER A 105 -3.16 -14.56 19.81
C SER A 105 -3.65 -15.75 18.97
N LEU A 106 -3.14 -15.91 17.74
CA LEU A 106 -3.48 -17.05 16.89
C LEU A 106 -2.83 -18.35 17.39
N GLU A 107 -1.57 -18.29 17.82
CA GLU A 107 -0.87 -19.44 18.41
C GLU A 107 -1.57 -19.94 19.69
N SER A 108 -1.95 -19.03 20.59
CA SER A 108 -2.71 -19.40 21.80
C SER A 108 -4.05 -20.05 21.46
N LYS A 109 -4.76 -19.52 20.46
CA LYS A 109 -6.05 -20.07 20.02
C LYS A 109 -5.91 -21.46 19.37
N ARG A 110 -4.82 -21.74 18.65
CA ARG A 110 -4.55 -23.06 18.08
C ARG A 110 -4.24 -24.09 19.16
N LEU A 111 -3.48 -23.69 20.18
CA LEU A 111 -3.18 -24.55 21.33
C LEU A 111 -4.44 -24.90 22.15
N GLU A 112 -5.38 -23.95 22.30
CA GLU A 112 -6.69 -24.18 22.94
C GLU A 112 -7.61 -25.11 22.13
N LEU A 113 -7.43 -25.18 20.81
CA LEU A 113 -8.22 -26.01 19.90
C LEU A 113 -7.61 -27.40 19.66
N GLY A 114 -6.44 -27.70 20.23
CA GLY A 114 -5.81 -29.02 20.17
C GLY A 114 -5.24 -29.40 18.80
N GLU A 115 -4.92 -28.42 17.93
CA GLU A 115 -4.19 -28.61 16.67
C GLU A 115 -2.67 -28.58 16.86
#